data_AF-A0A662YJN4-F1
#
_entry.id   AF-A0A662YJN4-F1
#
_cell.length_a   1.000
_cell.length_b   1.000
_cell.length_c   1.000
_cell.angle_alpha   90.00
_cell.angle_beta   90.00
_cell.angle_gamma   90.00
#
_symmetry.space_group_name_H-M   'P 1'
#
loop_
_entity.id
_entity.type
_entity.pdbx_description
1 polymer ?
#
loop_
_entity_poly.entity_id
_entity_poly.type
_entity_poly.pdbx_seq_one_letter_code
_entity_poly.pdbx_strand_id
1 'polypeptide(L)'
;MGEMEGSAARGDTMDVVDANTLSYEDFCERYMSRNCPVLLRNVVERWFPQAAQWKTSTKDSHQINIPHLREHYGDAVVPDRFGRYVVPDVTAEHVDEEKFPQFHEATPLNVIQEAGDAIFVPSGWYHQVKNLEDTISINHNWFNGYNLRELWGFFRRELTAVERELEDLKALGLIGREFLDQCQLVMRANTGINYVEFRELLYAKASELLARYERLEEETATGGRDLLAHLASVSPQFHELVSMRWEHLRLLCLAMHLQIRDILRELNLALNVADASSGEKTESTTNPEWQALDLQLQALPNQQTEER
;
A
#
# COMPACT_ATOMS: atom_id res chain seq x y z
N MET A 1 -22.10 -35.60 -32.59
CA MET A 1 -21.30 -34.50 -33.18
C MET A 1 -21.51 -33.28 -32.31
N GLY A 2 -20.44 -32.77 -31.71
CA GLY A 2 -20.43 -31.53 -30.94
C GLY A 2 -20.08 -31.68 -29.46
N GLU A 3 -19.06 -32.48 -29.13
CA GLU A 3 -18.31 -32.28 -27.89
C GLU A 3 -17.61 -30.92 -27.99
N MET A 4 -17.97 -29.98 -27.11
CA MET A 4 -17.09 -28.86 -26.77
C MET A 4 -16.39 -29.22 -25.46
N GLU A 5 -15.27 -29.91 -25.60
CA GLU A 5 -14.19 -29.88 -24.62
C GLU A 5 -13.68 -28.44 -24.49
N GLY A 6 -13.47 -27.99 -23.25
CA GLY A 6 -12.81 -26.71 -22.99
C GLY A 6 -13.41 -25.87 -21.87
N SER A 7 -13.70 -26.46 -20.70
CA SER A 7 -13.78 -25.68 -19.46
C SER A 7 -12.97 -26.42 -18.40
N ALA A 8 -11.65 -26.16 -18.40
CA ALA A 8 -10.83 -26.48 -17.26
C ALA A 8 -11.35 -25.68 -16.05
N ALA A 9 -11.57 -26.38 -14.94
CA ALA A 9 -11.97 -25.81 -13.65
C ALA A 9 -11.11 -24.57 -13.31
N ARG A 10 -11.75 -23.44 -13.02
CA ARG A 10 -11.08 -22.28 -12.40
C ARG A 10 -10.70 -22.72 -10.97
N GLY A 11 -9.41 -22.96 -10.75
CA GLY A 11 -8.89 -23.68 -9.59
C GLY A 11 -8.95 -22.94 -8.25
N ASP A 12 -9.41 -23.67 -7.23
CA ASP A 12 -9.51 -23.34 -5.80
C ASP A 12 -8.17 -23.30 -5.06
N THR A 13 -7.07 -22.95 -5.73
CA THR A 13 -5.71 -23.10 -5.17
C THR A 13 -4.85 -21.87 -5.41
N MET A 14 -4.22 -21.39 -4.33
CA MET A 14 -3.23 -20.31 -4.37
C MET A 14 -2.04 -20.69 -5.25
N ASP A 15 -1.51 -19.74 -6.02
CA ASP A 15 -0.29 -19.97 -6.82
C ASP A 15 0.91 -20.24 -5.89
N VAL A 16 1.79 -21.14 -6.33
CA VAL A 16 2.99 -21.54 -5.58
C VAL A 16 4.19 -21.42 -6.49
N VAL A 17 5.13 -20.55 -6.14
CA VAL A 17 6.30 -20.25 -6.97
C VAL A 17 7.59 -20.31 -6.18
N ASP A 18 8.66 -20.81 -6.79
CA ASP A 18 10.00 -20.78 -6.21
C ASP A 18 10.60 -19.36 -6.31
N ALA A 19 10.92 -18.77 -5.17
CA ALA A 19 11.52 -17.44 -5.06
C ALA A 19 12.89 -17.32 -5.76
N ASN A 20 13.56 -18.43 -6.07
CA ASN A 20 14.79 -18.44 -6.85
C ASN A 20 14.54 -18.15 -8.34
N THR A 21 13.34 -18.44 -8.83
CA THR A 21 12.98 -18.31 -10.26
C THR A 21 12.12 -17.09 -10.58
N LEU A 22 11.52 -16.47 -9.57
CA LEU A 22 10.65 -15.31 -9.73
C LEU A 22 11.47 -14.02 -9.73
N SER A 23 11.42 -13.27 -10.83
CA SER A 23 11.97 -11.91 -10.88
C SER A 23 11.08 -10.93 -10.10
N TYR A 24 11.63 -9.78 -9.71
CA TYR A 24 10.86 -8.75 -9.03
C TYR A 24 9.76 -8.19 -9.93
N GLU A 25 10.07 -8.00 -11.21
CA GLU A 25 9.16 -7.49 -12.23
C GLU A 25 7.98 -8.45 -12.44
N ASP A 26 8.26 -9.76 -12.58
CA ASP A 26 7.22 -10.78 -12.71
C ASP A 26 6.35 -10.86 -11.46
N PHE A 27 6.94 -10.69 -10.27
CA PHE A 27 6.20 -10.65 -9.02
C PHE A 27 5.21 -9.46 -8.99
N CYS A 28 5.67 -8.28 -9.41
CA CYS A 28 4.84 -7.09 -9.48
C CYS A 28 3.71 -7.24 -10.51
N GLU A 29 4.00 -7.75 -11.71
CA GLU A 29 3.01 -7.91 -12.79
C GLU A 29 1.98 -9.00 -12.50
N ARG A 30 2.38 -10.11 -11.88
CA ARG A 30 1.51 -11.27 -11.67
C ARG A 30 0.71 -11.19 -10.38
N TYR A 31 1.27 -10.64 -9.32
CA TYR A 31 0.68 -10.72 -7.98
C TYR A 31 0.37 -9.35 -7.39
N MET A 32 1.34 -8.44 -7.39
CA MET A 32 1.18 -7.14 -6.72
C MET A 32 0.13 -6.26 -7.42
N SER A 33 0.29 -6.03 -8.71
CA SER A 33 -0.63 -5.22 -9.53
C SER A 33 -2.02 -5.84 -9.69
N ARG A 34 -2.11 -7.18 -9.61
CA ARG A 34 -3.37 -7.93 -9.73
C ARG A 34 -4.05 -8.18 -8.39
N ASN A 35 -3.41 -7.76 -7.29
CA ASN A 35 -3.89 -7.98 -5.92
C ASN A 35 -4.18 -9.47 -5.63
N CYS A 36 -3.29 -10.36 -6.08
CA CYS A 36 -3.42 -11.82 -5.95
C CYS A 36 -2.38 -12.40 -4.99
N PRO A 37 -2.77 -13.27 -4.05
CA PRO A 37 -1.85 -13.89 -3.11
C PRO A 37 -1.00 -14.98 -3.78
N VAL A 38 0.17 -15.23 -3.22
CA VAL A 38 1.09 -16.28 -3.69
C VAL A 38 1.91 -16.84 -2.54
N LEU A 39 2.11 -18.16 -2.55
CA LEU A 39 3.09 -18.83 -1.71
C LEU A 39 4.43 -18.85 -2.43
N LEU A 40 5.45 -18.30 -1.79
CA LEU A 40 6.82 -18.24 -2.27
C LEU A 40 7.66 -19.29 -1.54
N ARG A 41 8.12 -20.30 -2.26
CA ARG A 41 9.01 -21.34 -1.72
C ARG A 41 10.45 -20.85 -1.64
N ASN A 42 11.22 -21.40 -0.70
CA ASN A 42 12.69 -21.23 -0.60
C ASN A 42 13.15 -19.77 -0.39
N VAL A 43 12.31 -18.94 0.24
CA VAL A 43 12.60 -17.52 0.49
C VAL A 43 13.74 -17.35 1.47
N VAL A 44 13.73 -18.10 2.58
CA VAL A 44 14.70 -17.92 3.67
C VAL A 44 16.14 -18.17 3.22
N GLU A 45 16.36 -19.15 2.35
CA GLU A 45 17.71 -19.50 1.89
C GLU A 45 18.37 -18.36 1.11
N ARG A 46 17.58 -17.62 0.33
CA ARG A 46 18.08 -16.53 -0.52
C ARG A 46 17.99 -15.16 0.15
N TRP A 47 16.86 -14.85 0.79
CA TRP A 47 16.55 -13.49 1.26
C TRP A 47 16.89 -13.29 2.73
N PHE A 48 16.93 -14.36 3.54
CA PHE A 48 17.20 -14.25 4.97
C PHE A 48 18.05 -15.41 5.51
N PRO A 49 19.29 -15.58 5.00
CA PRO A 49 20.15 -16.72 5.37
C PRO A 49 20.47 -16.77 6.87
N GLN A 50 20.38 -15.64 7.58
CA GLN A 50 20.58 -15.56 9.01
C GLN A 50 19.56 -16.41 9.78
N ALA A 51 18.34 -16.63 9.28
CA ALA A 51 17.36 -17.51 9.94
C ALA A 51 17.80 -18.99 9.98
N ALA A 52 18.85 -19.38 9.25
CA ALA A 52 19.41 -20.73 9.36
C ALA A 52 19.81 -21.07 10.82
N GLN A 53 20.28 -20.09 11.59
CA GLN A 53 20.68 -20.28 13.00
C GLN A 53 19.49 -20.53 13.95
N TRP A 54 18.27 -20.20 13.52
CA TRP A 54 17.05 -20.44 14.30
C TRP A 54 16.58 -21.89 14.23
N LYS A 55 17.21 -22.71 13.37
CA LYS A 55 16.96 -24.14 13.24
C LYS A 55 18.10 -24.92 13.90
N THR A 56 17.76 -26.05 14.51
CA THR A 56 18.78 -27.02 14.95
C THR A 56 19.52 -27.61 13.75
N SER A 57 20.82 -27.89 13.89
CA SER A 57 21.68 -28.40 12.80
C SER A 57 21.45 -29.87 12.43
N THR A 58 20.55 -30.56 13.12
CA THR A 58 20.16 -31.94 12.84
C THR A 58 19.30 -31.98 11.58
N LYS A 59 19.81 -32.63 10.53
CA LYS A 59 19.20 -32.73 9.18
C LYS A 59 17.76 -33.24 9.17
N ASP A 60 17.33 -33.91 10.22
CA ASP A 60 16.03 -34.60 10.31
C ASP A 60 15.05 -33.91 11.28
N SER A 61 15.39 -32.75 11.87
CA SER A 61 14.47 -32.03 12.74
C SER A 61 14.42 -30.54 12.40
N HIS A 62 13.28 -30.09 11.88
CA HIS A 62 12.91 -28.68 11.75
C HIS A 62 12.60 -28.03 13.12
N GLN A 63 13.35 -28.41 14.17
CA GLN A 63 13.13 -27.89 15.50
C GLN A 63 13.74 -26.50 15.66
N ILE A 64 13.03 -25.67 16.41
CA ILE A 64 13.50 -24.35 16.80
C ILE A 64 14.74 -24.47 17.69
N ASN A 65 15.78 -23.71 17.37
CA ASN A 65 17.00 -23.61 18.16
C ASN A 65 16.79 -22.72 19.40
N ILE A 66 16.01 -23.19 20.36
CA ILE A 66 15.68 -22.47 21.60
C ILE A 66 16.94 -21.99 22.35
N PRO A 67 18.02 -22.77 22.50
CA PRO A 67 19.25 -22.29 23.16
C PRO A 67 19.83 -21.04 22.49
N HIS A 68 19.96 -21.05 21.16
CA HIS A 68 20.46 -19.89 20.41
C HIS A 68 19.55 -18.67 20.60
N LEU A 69 18.23 -18.87 20.49
CA LEU A 69 17.28 -17.77 20.64
C LEU A 69 17.32 -17.15 22.03
N ARG A 70 17.42 -17.98 23.08
CA ARG A 70 17.52 -17.51 24.47
C ARG A 70 18.80 -16.73 24.70
N GLU A 71 19.92 -17.18 24.14
CA GLU A 71 21.20 -16.49 24.25
C GLU A 71 21.20 -15.13 23.54
N HIS A 72 20.57 -15.02 22.37
CA HIS A 72 20.67 -13.85 21.50
C HIS A 72 19.53 -12.83 21.67
N TYR A 73 18.32 -13.29 22.00
CA TYR A 73 17.13 -12.44 22.15
C TYR A 73 16.66 -12.31 23.61
N GLY A 74 17.20 -13.12 24.53
CA GLY A 74 16.91 -13.05 25.96
C GLY A 74 15.48 -13.43 26.32
N ASP A 75 15.07 -13.09 27.55
CA ASP A 75 13.72 -13.33 28.08
C ASP A 75 12.78 -12.15 27.78
N ALA A 76 12.61 -11.81 26.50
CA ALA A 76 11.74 -10.71 26.10
C ALA A 76 10.27 -11.04 26.37
N VAL A 77 9.66 -10.34 27.34
CA VAL A 77 8.22 -10.36 27.56
C VAL A 77 7.62 -9.29 26.64
N VAL A 78 6.80 -9.70 25.67
CA VAL A 78 6.08 -8.78 24.77
C VAL A 78 4.64 -8.62 25.28
N PRO A 79 4.35 -7.59 26.11
CA PRO A 79 2.96 -7.25 26.42
C PRO A 79 2.27 -6.68 25.18
N ASP A 80 0.96 -6.87 25.06
CA ASP A 80 0.19 -6.05 24.12
C ASP A 80 0.20 -4.57 24.55
N ARG A 81 -0.33 -3.66 23.71
CA ARG A 81 -0.40 -2.22 24.01
C ARG A 81 -1.15 -1.87 25.31
N PHE A 82 -1.84 -2.84 25.92
CA PHE A 82 -2.67 -2.70 27.11
C PHE A 82 -2.17 -3.57 28.29
N GLY A 83 -0.98 -4.17 28.19
CA GLY A 83 -0.44 -5.03 29.24
C GLY A 83 -1.18 -6.36 29.41
N ARG A 84 -1.99 -6.78 28.44
CA ARG A 84 -2.67 -8.06 28.43
C ARG A 84 -1.80 -9.11 27.75
N TYR A 85 -1.84 -10.29 28.34
CA TYR A 85 -1.36 -11.51 27.72
C TYR A 85 -2.59 -12.13 27.05
N VAL A 86 -2.47 -12.55 25.79
CA VAL A 86 -3.50 -13.21 24.98
C VAL A 86 -4.38 -12.26 24.14
N VAL A 87 -4.22 -12.40 22.82
CA VAL A 87 -5.15 -11.89 21.80
C VAL A 87 -6.34 -12.86 21.74
N PRO A 88 -7.60 -12.38 21.75
CA PRO A 88 -8.76 -13.26 21.60
C PRO A 88 -8.66 -14.10 20.32
N ASP A 89 -8.97 -15.38 20.45
CA ASP A 89 -9.10 -16.30 19.32
C ASP A 89 -10.35 -15.93 18.52
N VAL A 90 -10.17 -15.36 17.34
CA VAL A 90 -11.25 -15.06 16.39
C VAL A 90 -11.11 -16.05 15.25
N THR A 91 -11.69 -17.24 15.42
CA THR A 91 -11.67 -18.27 14.37
C THR A 91 -12.82 -18.09 13.39
N ALA A 92 -12.53 -18.28 12.10
CA ALA A 92 -13.55 -18.38 11.04
C ALA A 92 -14.44 -19.63 11.16
N GLU A 93 -14.26 -20.47 12.20
CA GLU A 93 -15.09 -21.65 12.43
C GLU A 93 -16.50 -21.29 12.90
N HIS A 94 -16.71 -20.06 13.37
CA HIS A 94 -18.02 -19.56 13.83
C HIS A 94 -18.29 -18.17 13.25
N VAL A 95 -18.47 -18.08 11.94
CA VAL A 95 -18.85 -16.81 11.30
C VAL A 95 -20.28 -16.45 11.69
N ASP A 96 -20.46 -15.23 12.18
CA ASP A 96 -21.76 -14.63 12.42
C ASP A 96 -22.44 -14.31 11.08
N GLU A 97 -23.36 -15.18 10.67
CA GLU A 97 -24.10 -15.03 9.41
C GLU A 97 -25.06 -13.83 9.40
N GLU A 98 -25.49 -13.31 10.55
CA GLU A 98 -26.29 -12.08 10.61
C GLU A 98 -25.42 -10.86 10.28
N LYS A 99 -24.18 -10.86 10.78
CA LYS A 99 -23.20 -9.80 10.52
C LYS A 99 -22.56 -9.91 9.14
N PHE A 100 -22.40 -11.14 8.62
CA PHE A 100 -21.76 -11.43 7.34
C PHE A 100 -22.65 -12.33 6.45
N PRO A 101 -23.80 -11.83 5.99
CA PRO A 101 -24.79 -12.65 5.27
C PRO A 101 -24.29 -13.25 3.96
N GLN A 102 -23.24 -12.66 3.37
CA GLN A 102 -22.64 -13.11 2.12
C GLN A 102 -21.40 -14.01 2.33
N PHE A 103 -21.09 -14.42 3.55
CA PHE A 103 -19.89 -15.25 3.80
C PHE A 103 -19.92 -16.57 3.01
N HIS A 104 -21.11 -17.13 2.78
CA HIS A 104 -21.30 -18.34 1.96
C HIS A 104 -20.89 -18.17 0.49
N GLU A 105 -20.72 -16.93 -0.01
CA GLU A 105 -20.22 -16.63 -1.35
C GLU A 105 -18.68 -16.60 -1.42
N ALA A 106 -17.99 -16.59 -0.27
CA ALA A 106 -16.54 -16.51 -0.23
C ALA A 106 -15.87 -17.83 -0.66
N THR A 107 -14.85 -17.74 -1.51
CA THR A 107 -14.01 -18.88 -1.88
C THR A 107 -12.77 -18.92 -0.99
N PRO A 108 -12.64 -19.90 -0.07
CA PRO A 108 -11.48 -19.98 0.81
C PRO A 108 -10.25 -20.50 0.05
N LEU A 109 -9.10 -19.85 0.25
CA LEU A 109 -7.80 -20.38 -0.17
C LEU A 109 -7.08 -20.96 1.04
N ASN A 110 -6.81 -22.27 1.00
CA ASN A 110 -6.09 -22.97 2.07
C ASN A 110 -4.68 -23.33 1.59
N VAL A 111 -3.67 -23.03 2.41
CA VAL A 111 -2.28 -23.33 2.11
C VAL A 111 -1.52 -23.73 3.38
N ILE A 112 -0.57 -24.67 3.23
CA ILE A 112 0.40 -24.98 4.26
C ILE A 112 1.70 -24.23 3.93
N GLN A 113 2.09 -23.34 4.83
CA GLN A 113 3.38 -22.65 4.76
C GLN A 113 4.43 -23.51 5.48
N GLU A 114 5.40 -24.03 4.72
CA GLU A 114 6.48 -24.82 5.28
C GLU A 114 7.63 -23.92 5.77
N ALA A 115 8.53 -24.48 6.57
CA ALA A 115 9.71 -23.77 7.03
C ALA A 115 10.57 -23.32 5.83
N GLY A 116 10.76 -22.01 5.70
CA GLY A 116 11.54 -21.41 4.60
C GLY A 116 10.70 -20.71 3.54
N ASP A 117 9.37 -20.89 3.57
CA ASP A 117 8.44 -20.24 2.66
C ASP A 117 8.00 -18.85 3.18
N ALA A 118 7.52 -18.02 2.26
CA ALA A 118 6.79 -16.80 2.58
C ALA A 118 5.45 -16.75 1.85
N ILE A 119 4.47 -16.05 2.40
CA ILE A 119 3.21 -15.77 1.71
C ILE A 119 3.14 -14.27 1.45
N PHE A 120 2.87 -13.89 0.22
CA PHE A 120 2.42 -12.53 -0.09
C PHE A 120 0.90 -12.48 0.06
N VAL A 121 0.44 -11.68 1.03
CA VAL A 121 -0.98 -11.40 1.24
C VAL A 121 -1.26 -9.96 0.77
N PRO A 122 -2.02 -9.78 -0.33
CA PRO A 122 -2.30 -8.44 -0.84
C PRO A 122 -3.34 -7.68 -0.01
N SER A 123 -3.48 -6.38 -0.28
CA SER A 123 -4.44 -5.52 0.40
C SER A 123 -5.88 -6.05 0.30
N GLY A 124 -6.60 -6.01 1.42
CA GLY A 124 -8.02 -6.38 1.49
C GLY A 124 -8.31 -7.87 1.59
N TRP A 125 -7.28 -8.74 1.56
CA TRP A 125 -7.48 -10.17 1.76
C TRP A 125 -7.71 -10.51 3.22
N TYR A 126 -8.92 -10.96 3.55
CA TYR A 126 -9.19 -11.60 4.83
C TYR A 126 -8.41 -12.92 4.91
N HIS A 127 -7.66 -13.11 5.99
CA HIS A 127 -6.81 -14.28 6.16
C HIS A 127 -6.73 -14.67 7.63
N GLN A 128 -6.55 -15.97 7.87
CA GLN A 128 -6.33 -16.53 9.18
C GLN A 128 -5.11 -17.46 9.13
N VAL A 129 -4.32 -17.47 10.19
CA VAL A 129 -3.14 -18.33 10.32
C VAL A 129 -3.33 -19.25 11.53
N LYS A 130 -3.05 -20.54 11.34
CA LYS A 130 -2.99 -21.53 12.40
C LYS A 130 -1.62 -22.20 12.35
N ASN A 131 -0.83 -22.03 13.41
CA ASN A 131 0.44 -22.75 13.54
C ASN A 131 0.13 -24.21 13.88
N LEU A 132 0.52 -25.13 13.00
CA LEU A 132 0.29 -26.57 13.19
C LEU A 132 1.34 -27.22 14.10
N GLU A 133 2.51 -26.59 14.20
CA GLU A 133 3.65 -27.02 15.01
C GLU A 133 4.29 -25.79 15.70
N ASP A 134 5.28 -26.02 16.56
CA ASP A 134 6.07 -24.95 17.17
C ASP A 134 6.71 -24.08 16.07
N THR A 135 6.29 -22.80 16.00
CA THR A 135 6.57 -21.94 14.83
C THR A 135 7.19 -20.62 15.26
N ILE A 136 8.19 -20.18 14.49
CA ILE A 136 8.67 -18.80 14.49
C ILE A 136 8.44 -18.23 13.10
N SER A 137 7.73 -17.12 13.03
CA SER A 137 7.42 -16.40 11.79
C SER A 137 7.84 -14.94 11.91
N ILE A 138 8.28 -14.37 10.79
CA ILE A 138 8.46 -12.92 10.64
C ILE A 138 7.37 -12.43 9.70
N ASN A 139 6.72 -11.33 10.08
CA ASN A 139 5.77 -10.62 9.24
C ASN A 139 6.22 -9.17 9.13
N HIS A 140 6.00 -8.57 7.96
CA HIS A 140 6.07 -7.14 7.76
C HIS A 140 4.87 -6.70 6.92
N ASN A 141 4.20 -5.61 7.31
CA ASN A 141 3.18 -4.97 6.51
C ASN A 141 3.77 -3.73 5.82
N TRP A 142 3.45 -3.51 4.55
CA TRP A 142 3.88 -2.32 3.81
C TRP A 142 2.79 -1.87 2.83
N PHE A 143 2.93 -0.65 2.31
CA PHE A 143 2.13 -0.14 1.20
C PHE A 143 3.02 0.34 0.05
N ASN A 144 2.45 0.49 -1.13
CA ASN A 144 3.16 0.86 -2.36
C ASN A 144 2.21 1.55 -3.34
N GLY A 145 2.68 1.85 -4.56
CA GLY A 145 1.88 2.52 -5.60
C GLY A 145 0.55 1.84 -5.91
N TYR A 146 0.52 0.51 -5.95
CA TYR A 146 -0.67 -0.26 -6.36
C TYR A 146 -1.84 -0.16 -5.38
N ASN A 147 -1.60 0.17 -4.11
CA ASN A 147 -2.65 0.26 -3.09
C ASN A 147 -2.85 1.68 -2.53
N LEU A 148 -2.27 2.70 -3.19
CA LEU A 148 -2.38 4.09 -2.74
C LEU A 148 -3.82 4.61 -2.74
N ARG A 149 -4.67 4.15 -3.67
CA ARG A 149 -6.06 4.58 -3.74
C ARG A 149 -6.86 4.11 -2.54
N GLU A 150 -6.68 2.85 -2.17
CA GLU A 150 -7.33 2.20 -1.03
C GLU A 150 -6.86 2.85 0.27
N LEU A 151 -5.55 3.07 0.39
CA LEU A 151 -4.93 3.74 1.54
C LEU A 151 -5.44 5.19 1.68
N TRP A 152 -5.54 5.92 0.58
CA TRP A 152 -6.12 7.25 0.57
C TRP A 152 -7.58 7.25 1.01
N GLY A 153 -8.39 6.33 0.48
CA GLY A 153 -9.78 6.15 0.89
C GLY A 153 -9.90 5.84 2.39
N PHE A 154 -8.97 5.05 2.94
CA PHE A 154 -8.87 4.80 4.38
C PHE A 154 -8.57 6.09 5.15
N PHE A 155 -7.52 6.84 4.80
CA PHE A 155 -7.17 8.07 5.51
C PHE A 155 -8.28 9.13 5.48
N ARG A 156 -9.03 9.22 4.37
CA ARG A 156 -10.21 10.10 4.29
C ARG A 156 -11.27 9.73 5.31
N ARG A 157 -11.61 8.44 5.40
CA ARG A 157 -12.61 7.96 6.37
C ARG A 157 -12.15 8.18 7.80
N GLU A 158 -10.88 7.92 8.09
CA GLU A 158 -10.30 8.15 9.41
C GLU A 158 -10.32 9.62 9.81
N LEU A 159 -9.91 10.53 8.92
CA LEU A 159 -9.98 11.96 9.21
C LEU A 159 -11.41 12.42 9.47
N THR A 160 -12.38 12.01 8.63
CA THR A 160 -13.80 12.33 8.84
C THR A 160 -14.34 11.75 10.14
N ALA A 161 -13.91 10.54 10.52
CA ALA A 161 -14.30 9.94 11.80
C ALA A 161 -13.72 10.75 12.97
N VAL A 162 -12.44 11.11 12.93
CA VAL A 162 -11.80 11.94 13.96
C VAL A 162 -12.46 13.32 14.08
N GLU A 163 -12.73 13.99 12.95
CA GLU A 163 -13.43 15.28 12.94
C GLU A 163 -14.80 15.16 13.63
N ARG A 164 -15.54 14.08 13.34
CA ARG A 164 -16.84 13.82 13.94
C ARG A 164 -16.75 13.54 15.45
N GLU A 165 -15.76 12.77 15.88
CA GLU A 165 -15.56 12.44 17.30
C GLU A 165 -15.12 13.65 18.13
N LEU A 166 -14.50 14.66 17.51
CA LEU A 166 -14.04 15.88 18.18
C LEU A 166 -15.01 17.07 18.01
N GLU A 167 -16.11 16.90 17.29
CA GLU A 167 -17.01 17.99 16.87
C GLU A 167 -17.55 18.82 18.05
N ASP A 168 -17.80 18.17 19.19
CA ASP A 168 -18.31 18.78 20.41
C ASP A 168 -17.33 19.80 21.03
N LEU A 169 -16.02 19.61 20.84
CA LEU A 169 -14.99 20.54 21.29
C LEU A 169 -15.09 21.91 20.61
N LYS A 170 -15.73 22.02 19.45
CA LYS A 170 -15.99 23.31 18.79
C LYS A 170 -16.85 24.23 19.66
N ALA A 171 -17.78 23.67 20.43
CA ALA A 171 -18.60 24.45 21.37
C ALA A 171 -17.78 25.05 22.53
N LEU A 172 -16.60 24.48 22.79
CA LEU A 172 -15.64 24.98 23.78
C LEU A 172 -14.64 26.00 23.19
N GLY A 173 -14.81 26.36 21.91
CA GLY A 173 -13.96 27.32 21.22
C GLY A 173 -12.82 26.70 20.41
N LEU A 174 -12.70 25.37 20.35
CA LEU A 174 -11.70 24.70 19.50
C LEU A 174 -12.17 24.74 18.04
N ILE A 175 -11.74 25.74 17.28
CA ILE A 175 -12.19 25.98 15.90
C ILE A 175 -11.01 26.27 14.95
N GLY A 176 -11.28 26.24 13.65
CA GLY A 176 -10.29 26.61 12.63
C GLY A 176 -9.02 25.76 12.68
N ARG A 177 -7.85 26.40 12.67
CA ARG A 177 -6.55 25.71 12.63
C ARG A 177 -6.30 24.82 13.84
N GLU A 178 -6.68 25.27 15.04
CA GLU A 178 -6.45 24.52 16.28
C GLU A 178 -7.25 23.22 16.30
N PHE A 179 -8.49 23.26 15.83
CA PHE A 179 -9.31 22.06 15.66
C PHE A 179 -8.68 21.07 14.67
N LEU A 180 -8.20 21.55 13.53
CA LEU A 180 -7.55 20.72 12.53
C LEU A 180 -6.26 20.09 13.06
N ASP A 181 -5.44 20.85 13.80
CA ASP A 181 -4.21 20.33 14.39
C ASP A 181 -4.51 19.23 15.42
N GLN A 182 -5.59 19.36 16.21
CA GLN A 182 -6.05 18.29 17.11
C GLN A 182 -6.54 17.06 16.33
N CYS A 183 -7.28 17.25 15.23
CA CYS A 183 -7.67 16.15 14.37
C CYS A 183 -6.45 15.42 13.79
N GLN A 184 -5.42 16.14 13.35
CA GLN A 184 -4.18 15.54 12.85
C GLN A 184 -3.40 14.81 13.96
N LEU A 185 -3.43 15.31 15.20
CA LEU A 185 -2.82 14.64 16.35
C LEU A 185 -3.50 13.29 16.64
N VAL A 186 -4.83 13.29 16.71
CA VAL A 186 -5.61 12.07 16.97
C VAL A 186 -5.49 11.08 15.81
N MET A 187 -5.56 11.56 14.57
CA MET A 187 -5.30 10.75 13.38
C MET A 187 -3.93 10.07 13.47
N ARG A 188 -2.86 10.84 13.71
CA ARG A 188 -1.49 10.28 13.87
C ARG A 188 -1.42 9.18 14.93
N ALA A 189 -2.10 9.38 16.05
CA ALA A 189 -2.13 8.40 17.13
C ALA A 189 -2.89 7.11 16.75
N ASN A 190 -3.95 7.22 15.95
CA ASN A 190 -4.78 6.10 15.53
C ASN A 190 -4.17 5.29 14.37
N THR A 191 -3.60 5.98 13.39
CA THR A 191 -3.15 5.38 12.12
C THR A 191 -1.62 5.28 12.01
N GLY A 192 -0.87 5.88 12.94
CA GLY A 192 0.59 5.96 12.92
C GLY A 192 1.15 7.07 12.01
N ILE A 193 0.33 7.66 11.15
CA ILE A 193 0.69 8.74 10.23
C ILE A 193 -0.50 9.68 10.03
N ASN A 194 -0.30 10.98 10.13
CA ASN A 194 -1.35 11.94 9.81
C ASN A 194 -1.33 12.35 8.34
N TYR A 195 -2.28 13.20 7.97
CA TYR A 195 -2.47 13.59 6.59
C TYR A 195 -1.34 14.48 6.06
N VAL A 196 -0.77 15.32 6.94
CA VAL A 196 0.40 16.14 6.62
C VAL A 196 1.59 15.25 6.30
N GLU A 197 1.91 14.31 7.18
CA GLU A 197 3.02 13.36 7.00
C GLU A 197 2.82 12.46 5.77
N PHE A 198 1.58 12.00 5.52
CA PHE A 198 1.27 11.20 4.34
C PHE A 198 1.48 11.99 3.05
N ARG A 199 1.09 13.27 3.02
CA ARG A 199 1.35 14.16 1.89
C ARG A 199 2.86 14.36 1.67
N GLU A 200 3.64 14.61 2.72
CA GLU A 200 5.10 14.76 2.60
C GLU A 200 5.74 13.50 2.02
N LEU A 201 5.28 12.33 2.46
CA LEU A 201 5.76 11.06 1.93
C LEU A 201 5.47 10.93 0.43
N LEU A 202 4.24 11.22 0.02
CA LEU A 202 3.87 11.19 -1.39
C LEU A 202 4.74 12.16 -2.18
N TYR A 203 4.82 13.42 -1.74
CA TYR A 203 5.63 14.46 -2.39
C TYR A 203 7.07 14.01 -2.58
N ALA A 204 7.73 13.56 -1.51
CA ALA A 204 9.10 13.06 -1.57
C ALA A 204 9.24 11.92 -2.58
N LYS A 205 8.27 11.00 -2.62
CA LYS A 205 8.29 9.89 -3.57
C LYS A 205 8.10 10.36 -5.02
N ALA A 206 7.17 11.28 -5.28
CA ALA A 206 6.99 11.82 -6.62
C ALA A 206 8.21 12.61 -7.11
N SER A 207 8.82 13.43 -6.24
CA SER A 207 10.07 14.12 -6.58
C SER A 207 11.18 13.13 -6.94
N GLU A 208 11.33 12.05 -6.17
CA GLU A 208 12.31 11.00 -6.46
C GLU A 208 12.04 10.33 -7.83
N LEU A 209 10.78 10.03 -8.12
CA LEU A 209 10.37 9.36 -9.37
C LEU A 209 10.52 10.28 -10.59
N LEU A 210 10.17 11.57 -10.48
CA LEU A 210 10.42 12.56 -11.53
C LEU A 210 11.91 12.70 -11.83
N ALA A 211 12.74 12.86 -10.80
CA ALA A 211 14.19 12.96 -10.98
C ALA A 211 14.79 11.67 -11.58
N ARG A 212 14.15 10.51 -11.40
CA ARG A 212 14.53 9.26 -12.07
C ARG A 212 14.08 9.24 -13.53
N TYR A 213 12.87 9.72 -13.83
CA TYR A 213 12.35 9.80 -15.18
C TYR A 213 13.22 10.70 -16.06
N GLU A 214 13.56 11.91 -15.59
CA GLU A 214 14.44 12.85 -16.29
C GLU A 214 15.80 12.21 -16.65
N ARG A 215 16.38 11.41 -15.75
CA ARG A 215 17.62 10.66 -16.01
C ARG A 215 17.45 9.49 -16.99
N LEU A 216 16.28 8.86 -17.03
CA LEU A 216 15.99 7.73 -17.93
C LEU A 216 15.65 8.19 -19.35
N GLU A 217 15.14 9.41 -19.55
CA GLU A 217 15.06 10.00 -20.89
C GLU A 217 16.45 10.19 -21.52
N GLU A 218 17.50 10.32 -20.70
CA GLU A 218 18.90 10.39 -21.16
C GLU A 218 19.52 8.99 -21.43
N GLU A 219 18.97 7.91 -20.85
CA GLU A 219 19.49 6.55 -20.92
C GLU A 219 18.37 5.51 -21.24
N THR A 220 18.27 5.09 -22.51
CA THR A 220 17.30 4.11 -23.09
C THR A 220 16.95 2.90 -22.18
N ALA A 221 15.79 2.23 -22.20
CA ALA A 221 14.36 2.52 -22.44
C ALA A 221 13.49 1.37 -21.84
N THR A 222 14.00 0.60 -20.87
CA THR A 222 13.32 -0.59 -20.32
C THR A 222 12.75 -0.40 -18.91
N GLY A 223 13.31 0.51 -18.11
CA GLY A 223 12.81 0.83 -16.76
C GLY A 223 11.63 1.81 -16.70
N GLY A 224 11.23 2.41 -17.83
CA GLY A 224 10.25 3.50 -17.87
C GLY A 224 8.79 3.08 -17.66
N ARG A 225 8.39 1.87 -18.08
CA ARG A 225 6.97 1.44 -18.03
C ARG A 225 6.45 1.27 -16.60
N ASP A 226 7.25 0.64 -15.74
CA ASP A 226 6.86 0.46 -14.33
C ASP A 226 6.84 1.81 -13.60
N LEU A 227 7.80 2.69 -13.90
CA LEU A 227 7.83 4.05 -13.38
C LEU A 227 6.58 4.84 -13.78
N LEU A 228 6.15 4.78 -15.04
CA LEU A 228 4.95 5.45 -15.53
C LEU A 228 3.67 4.88 -14.92
N ALA A 229 3.56 3.56 -14.77
CA ALA A 229 2.44 2.93 -14.09
C ALA A 229 2.36 3.37 -12.61
N HIS A 230 3.51 3.45 -11.93
CA HIS A 230 3.60 3.98 -10.57
C HIS A 230 3.21 5.46 -10.52
N LEU A 231 3.73 6.32 -11.41
CA LEU A 231 3.39 7.74 -11.47
C LEU A 231 1.89 7.96 -11.74
N ALA A 232 1.32 7.20 -12.68
CA ALA A 232 -0.11 7.21 -12.97
C ALA A 232 -0.95 6.76 -11.76
N SER A 233 -0.45 5.79 -10.97
CA SER A 233 -1.14 5.32 -9.76
C SER A 233 -1.15 6.34 -8.62
N VAL A 234 -0.20 7.29 -8.58
CA VAL A 234 -0.08 8.31 -7.50
C VAL A 234 -0.71 9.65 -7.92
N SER A 235 -0.78 9.94 -9.22
CA SER A 235 -1.25 11.24 -9.75
C SER A 235 -2.69 11.61 -9.30
N PRO A 236 -3.69 10.70 -9.32
CA PRO A 236 -5.05 11.02 -8.84
C PRO A 236 -5.10 11.43 -7.37
N GLN A 237 -4.27 10.82 -6.51
CA GLN A 237 -4.21 11.11 -5.07
C GLN A 237 -3.56 12.47 -4.82
N PHE A 238 -2.53 12.82 -5.59
CA PHE A 238 -1.98 14.18 -5.58
C PHE A 238 -3.00 15.21 -6.07
N HIS A 239 -3.73 14.90 -7.14
CA HIS A 239 -4.79 15.76 -7.62
C HIS A 239 -5.87 16.00 -6.55
N GLU A 240 -6.25 14.95 -5.82
CA GLU A 240 -7.19 15.08 -4.71
C GLU A 240 -6.60 15.88 -3.54
N LEU A 241 -5.33 15.68 -3.19
CA LEU A 241 -4.61 16.49 -2.20
C LEU A 241 -4.56 17.98 -2.55
N VAL A 242 -4.44 18.31 -3.84
CA VAL A 242 -4.42 19.69 -4.34
C VAL A 242 -5.84 20.28 -4.44
N SER A 243 -6.85 19.46 -4.76
CA SER A 243 -8.26 19.87 -4.88
C SER A 243 -9.03 19.81 -3.56
N MET A 244 -8.45 19.23 -2.50
CA MET A 244 -8.97 19.32 -1.13
C MET A 244 -9.23 20.79 -0.79
N ARG A 245 -10.50 21.06 -0.43
CA ARG A 245 -11.06 22.42 -0.34
C ARG A 245 -10.09 23.41 0.29
N TRP A 246 -9.87 24.47 -0.47
CA TRP A 246 -9.03 25.65 -0.28
C TRP A 246 -9.10 26.35 1.10
N GLU A 247 -9.89 25.87 2.07
CA GLU A 247 -10.03 26.43 3.42
C GLU A 247 -9.19 25.68 4.46
N HIS A 248 -9.09 24.34 4.38
CA HIS A 248 -8.36 23.53 5.38
C HIS A 248 -6.83 23.59 5.20
N LEU A 249 -6.35 23.58 3.96
CA LEU A 249 -4.91 23.58 3.65
C LEU A 249 -4.28 24.98 3.61
N ARG A 250 -5.09 26.03 3.39
CA ARG A 250 -4.62 27.43 3.43
C ARG A 250 -4.01 27.80 4.77
N LEU A 251 -4.58 27.24 5.84
CA LEU A 251 -4.09 27.42 7.19
C LEU A 251 -2.84 26.57 7.48
N LEU A 252 -2.58 25.49 6.73
CA LEU A 252 -1.54 24.50 7.02
C LEU A 252 -0.22 24.73 6.26
N CYS A 253 -0.20 25.23 5.01
CA CYS A 253 1.00 25.81 4.34
C CYS A 253 0.78 26.17 2.86
N LEU A 254 0.93 27.45 2.48
CA LEU A 254 0.78 27.93 1.10
C LEU A 254 1.97 27.55 0.18
N ALA A 255 3.20 27.60 0.70
CA ALA A 255 4.42 27.35 -0.08
C ALA A 255 4.49 25.92 -0.66
N MET A 256 3.95 24.95 0.08
CA MET A 256 3.97 23.54 -0.26
C MET A 256 2.92 23.16 -1.30
N HIS A 257 1.83 23.92 -1.38
CA HIS A 257 0.82 23.77 -2.43
C HIS A 257 1.39 24.10 -3.82
N LEU A 258 2.25 25.12 -3.91
CA LEU A 258 2.92 25.49 -5.16
C LEU A 258 3.87 24.38 -5.63
N GLN A 259 4.63 23.78 -4.71
CA GLN A 259 5.54 22.68 -5.04
C GLN A 259 4.82 21.43 -5.54
N ILE A 260 3.70 21.04 -4.91
CA ILE A 260 2.90 19.90 -5.37
C ILE A 260 2.29 20.18 -6.75
N ARG A 261 1.86 21.42 -7.00
CA ARG A 261 1.30 21.84 -8.29
C ARG A 261 2.34 21.71 -9.41
N ASP A 262 3.57 22.14 -9.16
CA ASP A 262 4.65 22.05 -10.14
C ASP A 262 4.98 20.58 -10.43
N ILE A 263 5.06 19.73 -9.40
CA ILE A 263 5.24 18.27 -9.56
C ILE A 263 4.11 17.64 -10.37
N LEU A 264 2.86 17.97 -10.08
CA LEU A 264 1.70 17.44 -10.82
C LEU A 264 1.75 17.81 -12.29
N ARG A 265 2.17 19.05 -12.60
CA ARG A 265 2.33 19.51 -13.97
C ARG A 265 3.38 18.69 -14.72
N GLU A 266 4.55 18.49 -14.11
CA GLU A 266 5.63 17.69 -14.71
C GLU A 266 5.24 16.20 -14.85
N LEU A 267 4.52 15.65 -13.87
CA LEU A 267 3.98 14.29 -13.95
C LEU A 267 3.01 14.13 -15.13
N ASN A 268 2.10 15.09 -15.31
CA ASN A 268 1.16 15.06 -16.42
C ASN A 268 1.87 15.18 -17.78
N LEU A 269 2.92 16.00 -17.86
CA LEU A 269 3.75 16.10 -19.07
C LEU A 269 4.44 14.77 -19.38
N ALA A 270 5.09 14.14 -18.40
CA ALA A 270 5.76 12.85 -18.55
C ALA A 270 4.81 11.73 -18.99
N LEU A 271 3.62 11.66 -18.40
CA LEU A 271 2.59 10.68 -18.77
C LEU A 271 2.10 10.88 -20.21
N ASN A 272 1.84 12.13 -20.62
CA ASN A 272 1.39 12.44 -21.99
C ASN A 272 2.46 12.14 -23.05
N VAL A 273 3.75 12.35 -22.74
CA VAL A 273 4.87 12.04 -23.65
C VAL A 273 5.01 10.53 -23.83
N ALA A 274 4.84 9.76 -22.76
CA ALA A 274 4.91 8.30 -22.80
C ALA A 274 3.82 7.69 -23.71
N ASP A 275 2.58 8.15 -23.60
CA ASP A 275 1.47 7.69 -24.45
C ASP A 275 1.77 7.91 -25.94
N ALA A 276 2.36 9.07 -26.30
CA ALA A 276 2.73 9.38 -27.68
C ALA A 276 3.88 8.49 -28.24
N SER A 277 4.75 7.96 -27.37
CA SER A 277 5.92 7.16 -27.75
C SER A 277 5.63 5.65 -27.90
N SER A 278 4.53 5.16 -27.33
CA SER A 278 4.19 3.73 -27.25
C SER A 278 3.65 3.12 -28.56
N GLY A 279 3.35 3.94 -29.57
CA GLY A 279 3.00 3.48 -30.93
C GLY A 279 1.66 2.74 -31.10
N GLU A 280 0.95 2.46 -30.01
CA GLU A 280 -0.45 2.02 -30.09
C GLU A 280 -1.33 3.22 -30.46
N LYS A 281 -1.90 3.21 -31.67
CA LYS A 281 -3.08 4.03 -31.97
C LYS A 281 -4.28 3.45 -31.23
N THR A 282 -4.29 3.57 -29.91
CA THR A 282 -5.56 3.66 -29.18
C THR A 282 -6.11 5.05 -29.46
N GLU A 283 -7.42 5.16 -29.73
CA GLU A 283 -8.07 6.47 -29.76
C GLU A 283 -7.62 7.24 -28.52
N SER A 284 -7.16 8.47 -28.71
CA SER A 284 -6.77 9.42 -27.66
C SER A 284 -7.81 9.42 -26.55
N THR A 285 -7.65 8.54 -25.56
CA THR A 285 -8.30 8.66 -24.27
C THR A 285 -7.45 9.62 -23.46
N THR A 286 -7.34 10.87 -23.94
CA THR A 286 -7.15 11.99 -23.03
C THR A 286 -8.29 11.87 -22.02
N ASN A 287 -8.00 11.35 -20.83
CA ASN A 287 -8.98 11.24 -19.76
C ASN A 287 -9.60 12.65 -19.63
N PRO A 288 -10.93 12.80 -19.81
CA PRO A 288 -11.58 14.11 -19.71
C PRO A 288 -11.26 14.81 -18.39
N GLU A 289 -10.97 14.05 -17.34
CA GLU A 289 -10.51 14.55 -16.04
C GLU A 289 -9.14 15.25 -16.12
N TRP A 290 -8.19 14.74 -16.93
CA TRP A 290 -6.86 15.35 -17.11
C TRP A 290 -6.92 16.66 -17.90
N GLN A 291 -7.76 16.75 -18.93
CA GLN A 291 -7.97 17.99 -19.69
C GLN A 291 -8.73 19.04 -18.88
N ALA A 292 -9.76 18.62 -18.13
CA ALA A 292 -10.48 19.51 -17.23
C ALA A 292 -9.54 20.07 -16.13
N LEU A 293 -8.60 19.26 -15.67
CA LEU A 293 -7.60 19.67 -14.69
C LEU A 293 -6.58 20.67 -15.25
N ASP A 294 -6.02 20.43 -16.43
CA ASP A 294 -5.07 21.37 -17.04
C ASP A 294 -5.72 22.75 -17.24
N LEU A 295 -6.99 22.77 -17.64
CA LEU A 295 -7.81 24.00 -17.71
C LEU A 295 -8.05 24.64 -16.33
N GLN A 296 -8.33 23.85 -15.29
CA GLN A 296 -8.49 24.37 -13.92
C GLN A 296 -7.18 24.92 -13.34
N LEU A 297 -6.04 24.27 -13.61
CA LEU A 297 -4.71 24.71 -13.18
C LEU A 297 -4.27 25.99 -13.88
N GLN A 298 -4.58 26.14 -15.18
CA GLN A 298 -4.34 27.35 -15.95
C GLN A 298 -5.23 28.53 -15.53
N ALA A 299 -6.41 28.25 -14.98
CA ALA A 299 -7.36 29.26 -14.50
C ALA A 299 -7.04 29.80 -13.10
N LEU A 300 -6.09 29.20 -12.36
CA LEU A 300 -5.68 29.69 -11.05
C LEU A 300 -4.79 30.95 -11.19
N PRO A 301 -5.06 32.03 -10.44
CA PRO A 301 -4.27 33.24 -10.56
C PRO A 301 -2.81 32.99 -10.12
N ASN A 302 -1.86 33.34 -11.00
CA ASN A 302 -0.45 33.40 -10.67
C ASN A 302 -0.22 34.56 -9.68
N GLN A 303 -0.25 34.28 -8.39
CA GLN A 303 0.21 35.23 -7.37
C GLN A 303 1.69 35.01 -7.09
N GLN A 304 2.54 35.37 -8.06
CA GLN A 304 3.97 35.61 -7.84
C GLN A 304 4.31 37.11 -7.76
N THR A 305 3.31 37.97 -7.66
CA THR A 305 3.52 39.42 -7.52
C THR A 305 2.53 39.97 -6.50
N GLU A 306 2.92 39.95 -5.23
CA GLU A 306 2.57 40.97 -4.21
C GLU A 306 3.26 40.64 -2.88
N GLU A 307 4.58 40.72 -2.86
CA GLU A 307 5.31 41.12 -1.64
C GLU A 307 6.30 42.22 -2.04
N ARG A 308 5.99 43.45 -1.62
CA ARG A 308 6.89 44.59 -1.53
C ARG A 308 6.78 45.15 -0.11
#